data_AF-A0AA41W3G6-F1
#
_entry.id   AF-A0AA41W3G6-F1
#
_cell.length_a   1.000
_cell.length_b   1.000
_cell.length_c   1.000
_cell.angle_alpha   90.00
_cell.angle_beta   90.00
_cell.angle_gamma   90.00
#
_symmetry.space_group_name_H-M   'P 1'
#
loop_
_entity.id
_entity.type
_entity.pdbx_description
1 polymer ?
#
loop_
_entity_poly.entity_id
_entity_poly.type
_entity_poly.pdbx_seq_one_letter_code
_entity_poly.pdbx_strand_id
1 'polypeptide(L)'
;MRLTNKNITVLVVLGVVLALAIVFWPLKILPHYIPDYKHTALPDFSTIPAGSERKEAFSSYLVPLIQAVNAHQLLLRETAQQVATLPELSDYQQQWLAGLCQLYSIRTPCKPGIPLLQSIDSRINTVPVALALAQAAKESGWGTSRFARQGNNLFGQWCFSKGCGLVPLQRKPGAKHEVATFDSPAYSVDAYVRNINANGAYQLLRQHRQSLQNQAMPELVKALILGLGSYSERGQAYVHEVDAMIDNNPSWLAYPAVVEKHPPTL
;
A
#
# COMPACT_ATOMS: atom_id res chain seq x y z
N MET A 1 -27.94 20.30 -40.67
CA MET A 1 -28.72 19.95 -39.47
C MET A 1 -28.47 21.04 -38.43
N ARG A 2 -29.43 21.97 -38.23
CA ARG A 2 -29.25 23.14 -37.35
C ARG A 2 -29.45 22.69 -35.89
N LEU A 3 -28.40 22.72 -35.09
CA LEU A 3 -28.52 22.61 -33.63
C LEU A 3 -29.30 23.84 -33.15
N THR A 4 -30.45 23.62 -32.51
CA THR A 4 -31.26 24.70 -31.93
C THR A 4 -30.60 25.21 -30.65
N ASN A 5 -30.81 26.49 -30.30
CA ASN A 5 -30.18 27.13 -29.14
C ASN A 5 -30.32 26.32 -27.84
N LYS A 6 -31.45 25.61 -27.63
CA LYS A 6 -31.65 24.72 -26.47
C LYS A 6 -30.62 23.57 -26.41
N ASN A 7 -30.24 22.99 -27.54
CA ASN A 7 -29.28 21.88 -27.60
C ASN A 7 -27.85 22.37 -27.31
N ILE A 8 -27.52 23.59 -27.72
CA ILE A 8 -26.22 24.22 -27.43
C ILE A 8 -26.12 24.55 -25.94
N THR A 9 -27.17 25.11 -25.33
CA THR A 9 -27.18 25.41 -23.89
C THR A 9 -27.07 24.14 -23.04
N VAL A 10 -27.76 23.06 -23.41
CA VAL A 10 -27.68 21.77 -22.70
C VAL A 10 -26.28 21.16 -22.80
N LEU A 11 -25.63 21.21 -23.97
CA LEU A 11 -24.26 20.71 -24.16
C LEU A 11 -23.22 21.55 -23.41
N VAL A 12 -23.38 22.87 -23.35
CA VAL A 12 -22.50 23.77 -22.59
C VAL A 12 -22.67 23.55 -21.09
N VAL A 13 -23.91 23.39 -20.60
CA VAL A 13 -24.17 23.10 -19.18
C VAL A 13 -23.65 21.72 -18.78
N LEU A 14 -23.84 20.68 -19.61
CA LEU A 14 -23.25 19.35 -19.36
C LEU A 14 -21.72 19.37 -19.40
N GLY A 15 -21.11 20.09 -20.34
CA GLY A 15 -19.66 20.25 -20.42
C GLY A 15 -19.08 21.01 -19.23
N VAL A 16 -19.78 22.03 -18.73
CA VAL A 16 -19.37 22.79 -17.54
C VAL A 16 -19.62 22.00 -16.25
N VAL A 17 -20.69 21.21 -16.14
CA VAL A 17 -20.94 20.33 -14.97
C VAL A 17 -19.96 19.15 -14.94
N LEU A 18 -19.61 18.56 -16.08
CA LEU A 18 -18.55 17.55 -16.17
C LEU A 18 -17.17 18.15 -15.86
N ALA A 19 -16.86 19.34 -16.39
CA ALA A 19 -15.62 20.05 -16.05
C ALA A 19 -15.57 20.43 -14.57
N LEU A 20 -16.67 20.87 -13.96
CA LEU A 20 -16.75 21.22 -12.54
C LEU A 20 -16.74 19.97 -11.64
N ALA A 21 -17.34 18.86 -12.06
CA ALA A 21 -17.18 17.58 -11.39
C ALA A 21 -15.72 17.09 -11.48
N ILE A 22 -15.02 17.28 -12.60
CA ILE A 22 -13.59 16.98 -12.73
C ILE A 22 -12.71 17.96 -11.92
N VAL A 23 -13.19 19.18 -11.65
CA VAL A 23 -12.47 20.19 -10.84
C VAL A 23 -12.74 20.01 -9.33
N PHE A 24 -13.87 19.44 -8.92
CA PHE A 24 -14.24 19.26 -7.50
C PHE A 24 -14.25 17.80 -7.00
N TRP A 25 -14.18 16.79 -7.88
CA TRP A 25 -14.16 15.37 -7.49
C TRP A 25 -12.76 14.80 -7.20
N PRO A 26 -11.64 15.20 -7.83
CA PRO A 26 -10.36 14.70 -7.37
C PRO A 26 -9.98 15.48 -6.11
N LEU A 27 -9.31 14.82 -5.16
CA LEU A 27 -8.62 15.42 -4.01
C LEU A 27 -9.34 15.52 -2.65
N LYS A 28 -10.21 14.55 -2.34
CA LYS A 28 -10.28 14.02 -0.95
C LYS A 28 -9.42 12.77 -0.72
N ILE A 29 -8.63 12.36 -1.72
CA ILE A 29 -7.63 11.31 -1.54
C ILE A 29 -6.34 11.99 -1.11
N LEU A 30 -6.26 12.28 0.18
CA LEU A 30 -4.96 12.60 0.77
C LEU A 30 -4.08 11.36 0.60
N PRO A 31 -2.78 11.50 0.31
CA PRO A 31 -1.86 10.36 0.21
C PRO A 31 -1.83 9.45 1.46
N HIS A 32 -2.42 9.90 2.57
CA HIS A 32 -2.53 9.21 3.86
C HIS A 32 -3.97 8.80 4.24
N TYR A 33 -4.95 8.93 3.34
CA TYR A 33 -6.34 8.63 3.66
C TYR A 33 -6.72 7.19 3.28
N ILE A 34 -6.82 6.32 4.29
CA ILE A 34 -7.44 5.00 4.14
C ILE A 34 -8.90 5.10 4.62
N PRO A 35 -9.91 5.08 3.73
CA PRO A 35 -11.30 4.99 4.18
C PRO A 35 -11.61 3.62 4.82
N ASP A 36 -12.64 3.59 5.69
CA ASP A 36 -13.28 2.41 6.29
C ASP A 36 -12.54 1.60 7.38
N TYR A 37 -11.20 1.56 7.42
CA TYR A 37 -10.47 0.65 8.33
C TYR A 37 -9.62 1.30 9.42
N LYS A 38 -9.74 2.62 9.61
CA LYS A 38 -8.91 3.34 10.60
C LYS A 38 -9.21 2.95 12.06
N HIS A 39 -10.34 2.32 12.35
CA HIS A 39 -10.80 2.08 13.73
C HIS A 39 -10.83 0.61 14.15
N THR A 40 -10.37 -0.32 13.32
CA THR A 40 -10.33 -1.74 13.72
C THR A 40 -9.19 -1.98 14.69
N ALA A 41 -9.51 -2.22 15.96
CA ALA A 41 -8.53 -2.64 16.95
C ALA A 41 -7.89 -3.99 16.56
N LEU A 42 -6.63 -4.22 16.94
CA LEU A 42 -5.99 -5.51 16.76
C LEU A 42 -6.56 -6.53 17.76
N PRO A 43 -7.06 -7.69 17.31
CA PRO A 43 -7.45 -8.77 18.21
C PRO A 43 -6.24 -9.24 19.04
N ASP A 44 -6.48 -9.66 20.28
CA ASP A 44 -5.43 -10.30 21.06
C ASP A 44 -5.26 -11.75 20.61
N PHE A 45 -4.49 -11.95 19.54
CA PHE A 45 -4.19 -13.29 19.00
C PHE A 45 -3.47 -14.20 20.01
N SER A 46 -2.92 -13.66 21.11
CA SER A 46 -2.26 -14.48 22.13
C SER A 46 -3.25 -15.30 22.94
N THR A 47 -4.53 -14.94 22.95
CA THR A 47 -5.60 -15.70 23.60
C THR A 47 -6.11 -16.87 22.73
N ILE A 48 -5.72 -16.93 21.46
CA ILE A 48 -6.09 -18.00 20.53
C ILE A 48 -4.96 -19.05 20.52
N PRO A 49 -5.24 -20.36 20.64
CA PRO A 49 -4.22 -21.41 20.60
C PRO A 49 -3.29 -21.32 19.39
N ALA A 50 -2.00 -21.60 19.59
CA ALA A 50 -1.05 -21.66 18.49
C ALA A 50 -1.37 -22.83 17.56
N GLY A 51 -1.24 -22.63 16.26
CA GLY A 51 -1.61 -23.64 15.25
C GLY A 51 -2.52 -23.05 14.18
N SER A 52 -3.32 -23.90 13.54
CA SER A 52 -4.25 -23.52 12.48
C SER A 52 -5.23 -22.42 12.91
N GLU A 53 -5.81 -22.53 14.10
CA GLU A 53 -6.81 -21.58 14.61
C GLU A 53 -6.29 -20.14 14.65
N ARG A 54 -5.13 -19.90 15.26
CA ARG A 54 -4.53 -18.55 15.29
C ARG A 54 -4.12 -18.08 13.90
N LYS A 55 -3.59 -18.98 13.05
CA LYS A 55 -3.20 -18.61 11.69
C LYS A 55 -4.41 -18.14 10.87
N GLU A 56 -5.52 -18.86 10.96
CA GLU A 56 -6.78 -18.53 10.30
C GLU A 56 -7.38 -17.23 10.84
N ALA A 57 -7.45 -17.07 12.16
CA ALA A 57 -7.93 -15.83 12.77
C ALA A 57 -7.08 -14.62 12.33
N PHE A 58 -5.76 -14.79 12.30
CA PHE A 58 -4.82 -13.76 11.86
C PHE A 58 -5.02 -13.41 10.39
N SER A 59 -5.08 -14.40 9.48
CA SER A 59 -5.29 -14.13 8.06
C SER A 59 -6.65 -13.51 7.79
N SER A 60 -7.73 -14.03 8.39
CA SER A 60 -9.08 -13.51 8.22
C SER A 60 -9.23 -12.07 8.67
N TYR A 61 -8.52 -11.67 9.74
CA TYR A 61 -8.47 -10.28 10.17
C TYR A 61 -7.68 -9.39 9.20
N LEU A 62 -6.52 -9.87 8.71
CA LEU A 62 -5.57 -9.01 8.00
C LEU A 62 -5.84 -8.88 6.50
N VAL A 63 -6.40 -9.90 5.86
CA VAL A 63 -6.78 -9.88 4.43
C VAL A 63 -7.60 -8.65 4.05
N PRO A 64 -8.74 -8.33 4.70
CA PRO A 64 -9.54 -7.17 4.32
C PRO A 64 -8.78 -5.85 4.49
N LEU A 65 -7.90 -5.74 5.48
CA LEU A 65 -7.04 -4.55 5.66
C LEU A 65 -6.06 -4.39 4.51
N ILE A 66 -5.38 -5.48 4.12
CA ILE A 66 -4.44 -5.47 2.98
C ILE A 66 -5.17 -5.09 1.69
N GLN A 67 -6.33 -5.70 1.44
CA GLN A 67 -7.13 -5.42 0.25
C GLN A 67 -7.62 -3.97 0.21
N ALA A 68 -8.01 -3.40 1.35
CA ALA A 68 -8.40 -1.99 1.44
C ALA A 68 -7.23 -1.05 1.16
N VAL A 69 -6.03 -1.33 1.70
CA VAL A 69 -4.83 -0.55 1.39
C VAL A 69 -4.46 -0.68 -0.09
N ASN A 70 -4.52 -1.88 -0.66
CA ASN A 70 -4.29 -2.09 -2.08
C ASN A 70 -5.30 -1.33 -2.95
N ALA A 71 -6.58 -1.32 -2.59
CA ALA A 71 -7.60 -0.55 -3.31
C ALA A 71 -7.30 0.96 -3.25
N HIS A 72 -6.86 1.46 -2.09
CA HIS A 72 -6.40 2.84 -1.96
C HIS A 72 -5.17 3.13 -2.85
N GLN A 73 -4.20 2.22 -2.95
CA GLN A 73 -3.05 2.39 -3.85
C GLN A 73 -3.48 2.50 -5.33
N LEU A 74 -4.45 1.69 -5.76
CA LEU A 74 -4.96 1.76 -7.14
C LEU A 74 -5.67 3.09 -7.42
N LEU A 75 -6.53 3.54 -6.51
CA LEU A 75 -7.22 4.83 -6.62
C LEU A 75 -6.23 6.01 -6.63
N LEU A 76 -5.20 5.95 -5.77
CA LEU A 76 -4.15 6.95 -5.70
C LEU A 76 -3.32 6.98 -7.00
N ARG A 77 -2.98 5.81 -7.53
CA ARG A 77 -2.31 5.68 -8.83
C ARG A 77 -3.13 6.29 -9.95
N GLU A 78 -4.41 5.94 -10.06
CA GLU A 78 -5.30 6.45 -11.10
C GLU A 78 -5.39 7.97 -11.04
N THR A 79 -5.60 8.53 -9.84
CA THR A 79 -5.61 9.98 -9.62
C THR A 79 -4.28 10.62 -10.04
N ALA A 80 -3.16 10.00 -9.69
CA ALA A 80 -1.83 10.50 -10.03
C ALA A 80 -1.57 10.45 -11.54
N GLN A 81 -2.03 9.40 -12.23
CA GLN A 81 -1.93 9.28 -13.68
C GLN A 81 -2.76 10.36 -14.38
N GLN A 82 -3.99 10.61 -13.91
CA GLN A 82 -4.82 11.70 -14.44
C GLN A 82 -4.14 13.06 -14.27
N VAL A 83 -3.59 13.35 -13.09
CA VAL A 83 -2.83 14.59 -12.85
C VAL A 83 -1.59 14.66 -13.75
N ALA A 84 -0.92 13.54 -13.99
CA ALA A 84 0.29 13.47 -14.81
C ALA A 84 0.04 13.65 -16.32
N THR A 85 -1.22 13.66 -16.80
CA THR A 85 -1.58 13.91 -18.21
C THR A 85 -2.12 15.31 -18.46
N LEU A 86 -2.35 16.11 -17.40
CA LEU A 86 -2.85 17.47 -17.54
C LEU A 86 -1.80 18.39 -18.20
N PRO A 87 -2.21 19.28 -19.13
CA PRO A 87 -1.31 20.23 -19.77
C PRO A 87 -0.79 21.29 -18.79
N GLU A 88 -1.63 21.69 -17.82
CA GLU A 88 -1.29 22.63 -16.76
C GLU A 88 -1.94 22.17 -15.44
N LEU A 89 -1.26 22.45 -14.33
CA LEU A 89 -1.71 22.10 -12.99
C LEU A 89 -2.07 23.35 -12.19
N SER A 90 -3.18 23.31 -11.46
CA SER A 90 -3.48 24.30 -10.43
C SER A 90 -2.47 24.25 -9.28
N ASP A 91 -2.33 25.32 -8.51
CA ASP A 91 -1.41 25.37 -7.34
C ASP A 91 -1.64 24.20 -6.37
N TYR A 92 -2.91 23.84 -6.18
CA TYR A 92 -3.27 22.72 -5.33
C TYR A 92 -2.86 21.36 -5.91
N GLN A 93 -3.05 21.14 -7.22
CA GLN A 93 -2.57 19.94 -7.90
C GLN A 93 -1.04 19.85 -7.88
N GLN A 94 -0.34 20.98 -8.03
CA GLN A 94 1.12 21.04 -7.92
C GLN A 94 1.59 20.65 -6.53
N GLN A 95 0.98 21.19 -5.47
CA GLN A 95 1.30 20.85 -4.08
C GLN A 95 1.00 19.37 -3.77
N TRP A 96 -0.16 18.87 -4.21
CA TRP A 96 -0.53 17.47 -4.03
C TRP A 96 0.44 16.54 -4.75
N LEU A 97 0.79 16.83 -6.00
CA LEU A 97 1.73 16.04 -6.79
C LEU A 97 3.13 16.06 -6.18
N ALA A 98 3.60 17.22 -5.72
CA ALA A 98 4.88 17.35 -5.03
C ALA A 98 4.92 16.49 -3.75
N GLY A 99 3.86 16.54 -2.93
CA GLY A 99 3.71 15.70 -1.75
C GLY A 99 3.70 14.20 -2.08
N LEU A 100 3.02 13.81 -3.16
CA LEU A 100 2.99 12.43 -3.63
C LEU A 100 4.38 11.94 -4.07
N CYS A 101 5.09 12.74 -4.87
CA CYS A 101 6.45 12.41 -5.31
C CYS A 101 7.40 12.28 -4.13
N GLN A 102 7.29 13.16 -3.14
CA GLN A 102 8.08 13.05 -1.91
C GLN A 102 7.74 11.74 -1.16
N LEU A 103 6.46 11.46 -0.95
CA LEU A 103 6.01 10.28 -0.22
C LEU A 103 6.46 8.96 -0.87
N TYR A 104 6.45 8.91 -2.20
CA TYR A 104 6.87 7.73 -2.97
C TYR A 104 8.33 7.78 -3.47
N SER A 105 9.09 8.79 -3.04
CA SER A 105 10.50 8.97 -3.43
C SER A 105 10.71 8.95 -4.96
N ILE A 106 9.81 9.58 -5.70
CA ILE A 106 9.92 9.79 -7.15
C ILE A 106 10.95 10.89 -7.41
N ARG A 107 12.08 10.55 -8.04
CA ARG A 107 13.24 11.45 -8.23
C ARG A 107 13.31 12.11 -9.62
N THR A 108 12.40 11.77 -10.54
CA THR A 108 12.27 12.46 -11.84
C THR A 108 11.71 13.88 -11.62
N PRO A 109 11.80 14.81 -12.59
CA PRO A 109 11.06 16.06 -12.48
C PRO A 109 9.60 15.71 -12.21
N CYS A 110 9.11 16.06 -11.02
CA CYS A 110 7.76 15.77 -10.56
C CYS A 110 6.77 16.71 -11.29
N LYS A 111 6.64 16.48 -12.60
CA LYS A 111 5.90 17.29 -13.55
C LYS A 111 5.14 16.36 -14.50
N PRO A 112 3.96 16.77 -15.00
CA PRO A 112 3.19 15.99 -15.98
C PRO A 112 4.05 15.53 -17.17
N GLY A 113 3.78 14.31 -17.65
CA GLY A 113 4.48 13.70 -18.77
C GLY A 113 4.85 12.23 -18.56
N ILE A 114 5.35 11.61 -19.64
CA ILE A 114 5.69 10.18 -19.70
C ILE A 114 6.65 9.71 -18.57
N PRO A 115 7.72 10.45 -18.23
CA PRO A 115 8.63 10.01 -17.15
C PRO A 115 7.95 9.92 -15.77
N LEU A 116 6.97 10.78 -15.50
CA LEU A 116 6.20 10.75 -14.27
C LEU A 116 5.22 9.57 -14.27
N LEU A 117 4.53 9.33 -15.39
CA LEU A 117 3.64 8.16 -15.54
C LEU A 117 4.37 6.84 -15.27
N GLN A 118 5.54 6.64 -15.88
CA GLN A 118 6.37 5.46 -15.64
C GLN A 118 6.79 5.33 -14.17
N SER A 119 7.08 6.46 -13.52
CA SER A 119 7.43 6.47 -12.10
C SER A 119 6.25 6.11 -11.21
N ILE A 120 5.05 6.63 -11.50
CA ILE A 120 3.80 6.30 -10.81
C ILE A 120 3.49 4.81 -10.93
N ASP A 121 3.59 4.24 -12.13
CA ASP A 121 3.31 2.82 -12.40
C ASP A 121 4.28 1.90 -11.68
N SER A 122 5.54 2.28 -11.57
CA SER A 122 6.52 1.52 -10.81
C SER A 122 6.27 1.64 -9.31
N ARG A 123 6.04 2.86 -8.81
CA ARG A 123 6.12 3.22 -7.38
C ARG A 123 4.81 3.08 -6.62
N ILE A 124 3.64 3.24 -7.23
CA ILE A 124 2.36 3.29 -6.48
C ILE A 124 1.51 2.10 -6.88
N ASN A 125 1.75 0.88 -6.39
CA ASN A 125 1.00 -0.32 -6.81
C ASN A 125 0.50 -1.14 -5.63
N THR A 126 -0.30 -2.16 -5.90
CA THR A 126 -0.67 -3.18 -4.93
C THR A 126 0.52 -4.07 -4.55
N VAL A 127 0.39 -4.72 -3.41
CA VAL A 127 1.25 -5.83 -2.95
C VAL A 127 0.38 -7.09 -2.88
N PRO A 128 0.80 -8.25 -3.41
CA PRO A 128 0.03 -9.48 -3.29
C PRO A 128 -0.31 -9.79 -1.84
N VAL A 129 -1.56 -10.20 -1.58
CA VAL A 129 -2.05 -10.47 -0.22
C VAL A 129 -1.23 -11.57 0.45
N ALA A 130 -0.87 -12.63 -0.27
CA ALA A 130 0.00 -13.70 0.24
C ALA A 130 1.34 -13.19 0.77
N LEU A 131 1.98 -12.28 0.04
CA LEU A 131 3.27 -11.70 0.43
C LEU A 131 3.14 -10.86 1.71
N ALA A 132 2.14 -9.99 1.75
CA ALA A 132 1.87 -9.15 2.91
C ALA A 132 1.51 -9.98 4.15
N LEU A 133 0.70 -11.04 4.00
CA LEU A 133 0.35 -11.97 5.08
C LEU A 133 1.57 -12.70 5.63
N ALA A 134 2.43 -13.24 4.76
CA ALA A 134 3.63 -13.96 5.17
C ALA A 134 4.59 -13.04 5.95
N GLN A 135 4.86 -11.84 5.44
CA GLN A 135 5.69 -10.87 6.14
C GLN A 135 5.05 -10.44 7.47
N ALA A 136 3.76 -10.13 7.50
CA ALA A 136 3.08 -9.76 8.73
C ALA A 136 3.14 -10.89 9.78
N ALA A 137 2.85 -12.13 9.40
CA ALA A 137 2.91 -13.29 10.28
C ALA A 137 4.32 -13.49 10.85
N LYS A 138 5.34 -13.34 9.99
CA LYS A 138 6.76 -13.45 10.37
C LYS A 138 7.18 -12.37 11.36
N GLU A 139 6.88 -11.12 11.06
CA GLU A 139 7.36 -9.95 11.81
C GLU A 139 6.60 -9.76 13.12
N SER A 140 5.31 -10.08 13.14
CA SER A 140 4.46 -9.94 14.33
C SER A 140 4.35 -11.21 15.17
N GLY A 141 4.90 -12.34 14.72
CA GLY A 141 4.68 -13.64 15.34
C GLY A 141 3.18 -13.99 15.38
N TRP A 142 2.51 -13.91 14.24
CA TRP A 142 1.06 -14.07 14.10
C TRP A 142 0.26 -13.12 15.00
N GLY A 143 0.68 -11.85 15.08
CA GLY A 143 0.03 -10.78 15.84
C GLY A 143 0.30 -10.77 17.34
N THR A 144 1.07 -11.72 17.87
CA THR A 144 1.26 -11.87 19.33
C THR A 144 2.40 -11.02 19.91
N SER A 145 3.30 -10.53 19.05
CA SER A 145 4.43 -9.67 19.43
C SER A 145 3.99 -8.46 20.25
N ARG A 146 4.83 -8.05 21.21
CA ARG A 146 4.62 -6.81 21.97
C ARG A 146 4.45 -5.61 21.04
N PHE A 147 5.25 -5.51 19.97
CA PHE A 147 5.17 -4.38 19.04
C PHE A 147 3.88 -4.38 18.22
N ALA A 148 3.36 -5.56 17.88
CA ALA A 148 2.06 -5.68 17.24
C ALA A 148 0.94 -5.26 18.20
N ARG A 149 0.91 -5.80 19.42
CA ARG A 149 -0.16 -5.54 20.39
C ARG A 149 -0.16 -4.12 20.97
N GLN A 150 1.01 -3.56 21.25
CA GLN A 150 1.12 -2.24 21.88
C GLN A 150 1.31 -1.09 20.88
N GLY A 151 1.82 -1.39 19.68
CA GLY A 151 2.15 -0.37 18.68
C GLY A 151 1.44 -0.54 17.35
N ASN A 152 0.52 -1.52 17.23
CA ASN A 152 -0.10 -1.91 15.97
C ASN A 152 0.91 -2.23 14.84
N ASN A 153 2.18 -2.48 15.18
CA ASN A 153 3.25 -2.66 14.20
C ASN A 153 3.37 -4.13 13.79
N LEU A 154 2.63 -4.50 12.75
CA LEU A 154 2.56 -5.87 12.24
C LEU A 154 3.77 -6.27 11.37
N PHE A 155 4.59 -5.30 10.98
CA PHE A 155 5.65 -5.47 9.98
C PHE A 155 7.05 -5.10 10.50
N GLY A 156 7.22 -4.97 11.81
CA GLY A 156 8.52 -4.69 12.42
C GLY A 156 9.16 -3.35 11.99
N GLN A 157 8.36 -2.38 11.54
CA GLN A 157 8.86 -1.15 10.91
C GLN A 157 9.61 -0.28 11.91
N TRP A 158 10.84 0.09 11.58
CA TRP A 158 11.65 0.99 12.40
C TRP A 158 11.32 2.45 12.12
N CYS A 159 11.57 3.30 13.10
CA CYS A 159 11.56 4.74 12.96
C CYS A 159 12.77 5.34 13.69
N PHE A 160 13.25 6.49 13.24
CA PHE A 160 14.56 7.03 13.60
C PHE A 160 14.50 8.39 14.31
N SER A 161 13.29 8.87 14.63
CA SER A 161 13.10 10.07 15.44
C SER A 161 12.85 9.65 16.89
N LYS A 162 13.38 10.39 17.86
CA LYS A 162 13.14 10.05 19.27
C LYS A 162 11.63 10.15 19.59
N GLY A 163 11.04 9.12 20.18
CA GLY A 163 9.63 9.08 20.56
C GLY A 163 8.67 8.76 19.42
N CYS A 164 9.16 8.27 18.28
CA CYS A 164 8.32 7.83 17.17
C CYS A 164 7.70 6.44 17.39
N GLY A 165 8.13 5.71 18.42
CA GLY A 165 7.51 4.44 18.77
C GLY A 165 8.05 3.78 20.03
N LEU A 166 8.02 2.45 20.03
CA LEU A 166 8.40 1.62 21.17
C LEU A 166 9.90 1.35 21.14
N VAL A 167 10.59 1.61 22.25
CA VAL A 167 11.99 1.25 22.41
C VAL A 167 12.10 -0.28 22.56
N PRO A 168 12.98 -0.96 21.79
CA PRO A 168 13.27 -2.37 21.98
C PRO A 168 13.89 -2.63 23.36
N LEU A 169 13.40 -3.66 24.06
CA LEU A 169 13.92 -4.03 25.39
C LEU A 169 15.40 -4.44 25.34
N GLN A 170 15.85 -5.01 24.22
CA GLN A 170 17.23 -5.46 24.00
C GLN A 170 17.98 -4.60 22.98
N ARG A 171 17.72 -3.29 22.96
CA ARG A 171 18.39 -2.37 22.02
C ARG A 171 19.90 -2.33 22.30
N LYS A 172 20.71 -2.60 21.26
CA LYS A 172 22.17 -2.49 21.34
C LYS A 172 22.58 -1.07 21.77
N PRO A 173 23.62 -0.91 22.61
CA PRO A 173 24.14 0.41 22.96
C PRO A 173 24.45 1.24 21.71
N GLY A 174 24.03 2.51 21.70
CA GLY A 174 24.24 3.43 20.58
C GLY A 174 23.21 3.35 19.44
N ALA A 175 22.34 2.33 19.40
CA ALA A 175 21.26 2.30 18.43
C ALA A 175 20.21 3.38 18.75
N LYS A 176 19.86 4.19 17.74
CA LYS A 176 18.91 5.31 17.84
C LYS A 176 17.51 4.99 17.31
N HIS A 177 17.33 3.83 16.68
CA HIS A 177 16.04 3.42 16.15
C HIS A 177 15.08 3.00 17.27
N GLU A 178 13.80 3.25 17.03
CA GLU A 178 12.65 2.73 17.76
C GLU A 178 11.80 1.90 16.80
N VAL A 179 10.87 1.10 17.34
CA VAL A 179 9.90 0.36 16.52
C VAL A 179 8.64 1.20 16.43
N ALA A 180 8.27 1.64 15.24
CA ALA A 180 7.18 2.59 15.00
C ALA A 180 5.88 2.15 15.67
N THR A 181 5.10 3.10 16.17
CA THR A 181 3.71 2.89 16.59
C THR A 181 2.76 3.45 15.56
N PHE A 182 1.62 2.80 15.38
CA PHE A 182 0.58 3.22 14.45
C PHE A 182 -0.75 3.38 15.18
N ASP A 183 -1.54 4.36 14.76
CA ASP A 183 -2.88 4.62 15.33
C ASP A 183 -3.81 3.41 15.16
N SER A 184 -3.62 2.62 14.10
CA SER A 184 -4.34 1.37 13.88
C SER A 184 -3.53 0.37 13.05
N PRO A 185 -3.93 -0.92 13.03
CA PRO A 185 -3.34 -1.93 12.16
C PRO A 185 -3.37 -1.56 10.67
N ALA A 186 -4.42 -0.87 10.21
CA ALA A 186 -4.52 -0.41 8.83
C ALA A 186 -3.40 0.58 8.47
N TYR A 187 -3.02 1.47 9.39
CA TYR A 187 -1.89 2.39 9.20
C TYR A 187 -0.54 1.66 9.15
N SER A 188 -0.39 0.57 9.90
CA SER A 188 0.79 -0.29 9.79
C SER A 188 0.87 -0.97 8.42
N VAL A 189 -0.26 -1.47 7.90
CA VAL A 189 -0.34 -2.06 6.55
C VAL A 189 -0.01 -1.04 5.47
N ASP A 190 -0.56 0.17 5.54
CA ASP A 190 -0.24 1.24 4.58
C ASP A 190 1.23 1.63 4.62
N ALA A 191 1.81 1.82 5.81
CA ALA A 191 3.23 2.12 5.94
C ALA A 191 4.11 1.03 5.34
N TYR A 192 3.75 -0.25 5.54
CA TYR A 192 4.43 -1.38 4.92
C TYR A 192 4.33 -1.35 3.40
N VAL A 193 3.12 -1.21 2.85
CA VAL A 193 2.89 -1.15 1.39
C VAL A 193 3.67 0.01 0.79
N ARG A 194 3.63 1.19 1.40
CA ARG A 194 4.42 2.37 0.96
C ARG A 194 5.91 2.12 1.03
N ASN A 195 6.43 1.45 2.07
CA ASN A 195 7.85 1.12 2.16
C ASN A 195 8.30 0.24 0.97
N ILE A 196 7.57 -0.83 0.66
CA ILE A 196 7.82 -1.69 -0.51
C ILE A 196 7.78 -0.89 -1.83
N ASN A 197 6.86 0.06 -1.91
CA ASN A 197 6.60 0.89 -3.08
C ASN A 197 7.59 2.05 -3.28
N ALA A 198 8.08 2.65 -2.20
CA ALA A 198 8.85 3.89 -2.25
C ALA A 198 10.35 3.69 -2.00
N ASN A 199 10.73 2.76 -1.12
CA ASN A 199 12.12 2.64 -0.71
C ASN A 199 13.00 2.08 -1.84
N GLY A 200 14.16 2.69 -2.05
CA GLY A 200 15.12 2.29 -3.09
C GLY A 200 15.58 0.83 -2.97
N ALA A 201 15.63 0.31 -1.74
CA ALA A 201 16.00 -1.07 -1.44
C ALA A 201 15.13 -2.12 -2.16
N TYR A 202 13.87 -1.78 -2.49
CA TYR A 202 12.93 -2.67 -3.17
C TYR A 202 12.78 -2.38 -4.67
N GLN A 203 13.77 -1.72 -5.29
CA GLN A 203 13.74 -1.47 -6.73
C GLN A 203 13.63 -2.77 -7.54
N LEU A 204 14.40 -3.80 -7.18
CA LEU A 204 14.36 -5.10 -7.85
C LEU A 204 12.97 -5.74 -7.76
N LEU A 205 12.34 -5.69 -6.58
CA LEU A 205 10.97 -6.16 -6.36
C LEU A 205 10.00 -5.46 -7.33
N ARG A 206 10.08 -4.13 -7.44
CA ARG A 206 9.20 -3.35 -8.33
C ARG A 206 9.45 -3.64 -9.81
N GLN A 207 10.70 -3.90 -10.20
CA GLN A 207 11.05 -4.33 -11.55
C GLN A 207 10.42 -5.69 -11.89
N HIS A 208 10.55 -6.68 -10.98
CA HIS A 208 9.89 -7.98 -11.15
C HIS A 208 8.38 -7.85 -11.26
N ARG A 209 7.75 -7.03 -10.40
CA ARG A 209 6.31 -6.74 -10.45
C ARG A 209 5.90 -6.23 -11.83
N GLN A 210 6.66 -5.29 -12.40
CA GLN A 210 6.37 -4.72 -13.71
C GLN A 210 6.55 -5.74 -14.85
N SER A 211 7.62 -6.55 -14.81
CA SER A 211 7.88 -7.55 -15.85
C SER A 211 6.92 -8.74 -15.84
N LEU A 212 6.33 -9.05 -14.69
CA LEU A 212 5.53 -10.27 -14.47
C LEU A 212 4.06 -9.96 -14.16
N GLN A 213 3.60 -8.73 -14.41
CA GLN A 213 2.22 -8.33 -14.10
C GLN A 213 1.15 -9.18 -14.82
N ASN A 214 1.51 -9.85 -15.93
CA ASN A 214 0.63 -10.72 -16.70
C ASN A 214 0.85 -12.23 -16.41
N GLN A 215 1.74 -12.58 -15.49
CA GLN A 215 1.98 -13.96 -15.10
C GLN A 215 0.98 -14.40 -14.03
N ALA A 216 0.88 -15.71 -13.77
CA ALA A 216 0.01 -16.18 -12.71
C ALA A 216 0.57 -15.77 -11.33
N MET A 217 -0.33 -15.72 -10.34
CA MET A 217 -0.02 -15.20 -9.01
C MET A 217 1.16 -15.92 -8.32
N PRO A 218 1.30 -17.27 -8.41
CA PRO A 218 2.43 -17.96 -7.81
C PRO A 218 3.79 -17.51 -8.38
N GLU A 219 3.93 -17.37 -9.71
CA GLU A 219 5.20 -16.91 -10.29
C GLU A 219 5.50 -15.46 -9.92
N LEU A 220 4.48 -14.59 -9.94
CA LEU A 220 4.63 -13.20 -9.52
C LEU A 220 5.12 -13.12 -8.07
N VAL A 221 4.44 -13.80 -7.14
CA VAL A 221 4.77 -13.77 -5.71
C VAL A 221 6.19 -14.25 -5.45
N LYS A 222 6.60 -15.38 -6.05
CA LYS A 222 7.97 -15.90 -5.93
C LYS A 222 9.00 -14.87 -6.40
N ALA A 223 8.77 -14.22 -7.53
CA ALA A 223 9.67 -13.19 -8.03
C ALA A 223 9.74 -11.95 -7.12
N LEU A 224 8.62 -11.57 -6.48
CA LEU A 224 8.63 -10.45 -5.52
C LEU A 224 9.42 -10.80 -4.25
N ILE A 225 9.33 -12.03 -3.76
CA ILE A 225 10.06 -12.50 -2.57
C ILE A 225 11.58 -12.34 -2.76
N LEU A 226 12.10 -12.63 -3.94
CA LEU A 226 13.53 -12.45 -4.25
C LEU A 226 14.01 -10.99 -4.07
N GLY A 227 13.11 -10.03 -4.26
CA GLY A 227 13.37 -8.61 -4.06
C GLY A 227 13.35 -8.14 -2.61
N LEU A 228 13.06 -9.03 -1.63
CA LEU A 228 13.00 -8.70 -0.20
C LEU A 228 14.34 -8.81 0.54
N GLY A 229 15.45 -9.08 -0.16
CA GLY A 229 16.74 -9.30 0.50
C GLY A 229 17.20 -8.17 1.44
N SER A 230 16.77 -6.93 1.21
CA SER A 230 17.09 -5.78 2.08
C SER A 230 16.08 -5.55 3.23
N TYR A 231 15.03 -6.36 3.34
CA TYR A 231 14.01 -6.21 4.38
C TYR A 231 14.54 -6.61 5.76
N SER A 232 15.47 -7.56 5.80
CA SER A 232 16.08 -8.08 7.02
C SER A 232 17.61 -8.11 6.90
N GLU A 233 18.31 -7.84 8.00
CA GLU A 233 19.77 -8.05 8.09
C GLU A 233 20.17 -9.51 7.79
N ARG A 234 19.22 -10.45 7.85
CA ARG A 234 19.42 -11.87 7.52
C ARG A 234 19.44 -12.16 6.02
N GLY A 235 19.13 -11.19 5.16
CA GLY A 235 19.25 -11.31 3.71
C GLY A 235 18.48 -12.50 3.13
N GLN A 236 19.17 -13.38 2.42
CA GLN A 236 18.56 -14.55 1.73
C GLN A 236 17.89 -15.55 2.69
N ALA A 237 18.39 -15.70 3.93
CA ALA A 237 17.73 -16.57 4.90
C ALA A 237 16.30 -16.07 5.22
N TYR A 238 16.09 -14.76 5.24
CA TYR A 238 14.76 -14.17 5.41
C TYR A 238 13.87 -14.42 4.18
N VAL A 239 14.43 -14.29 2.98
CA VAL A 239 13.73 -14.58 1.71
C VAL A 239 13.19 -16.01 1.71
N HIS A 240 14.01 -17.00 2.07
CA HIS A 240 13.59 -18.41 2.17
C HIS A 240 12.50 -18.64 3.23
N GLU A 241 12.55 -17.93 4.37
CA GLU A 241 11.53 -18.05 5.41
C GLU A 241 10.18 -17.51 4.96
N VAL A 242 10.16 -16.39 4.22
CA VAL A 242 8.92 -15.84 3.66
C VAL A 242 8.36 -16.77 2.59
N ASP A 243 9.19 -17.30 1.70
CA ASP A 243 8.78 -18.28 0.69
C ASP A 243 8.18 -19.54 1.33
N ALA A 244 8.88 -20.11 2.31
CA ALA A 244 8.40 -21.27 3.06
C ALA A 244 7.09 -20.98 3.83
N MET A 245 6.87 -19.75 4.31
CA MET A 245 5.60 -19.37 4.91
C MET A 245 4.46 -19.41 3.89
N ILE A 246 4.67 -18.96 2.66
CA ILE A 246 3.64 -18.99 1.61
C ILE A 246 3.39 -20.44 1.16
N ASP A 247 4.44 -21.24 0.98
CA ASP A 247 4.32 -22.66 0.61
C ASP A 247 3.52 -23.48 1.65
N ASN A 248 3.68 -23.15 2.94
CA ASN A 248 2.91 -23.77 4.02
C ASN A 248 1.47 -23.22 4.16
N ASN A 249 1.10 -22.19 3.41
CA ASN A 249 -0.23 -21.59 3.41
C ASN A 249 -0.68 -21.29 1.95
N PRO A 250 -0.78 -22.32 1.08
CA PRO A 250 -0.96 -22.12 -0.36
C PRO A 250 -2.29 -21.43 -0.73
N SER A 251 -3.31 -21.53 0.14
CA SER A 251 -4.58 -20.83 -0.05
C SER A 251 -4.43 -19.30 -0.09
N TRP A 252 -3.36 -18.74 0.48
CA TRP A 252 -3.13 -17.29 0.44
C TRP A 252 -2.89 -16.76 -0.98
N LEU A 253 -2.40 -17.60 -1.89
CA LEU A 253 -2.18 -17.23 -3.29
C LEU A 253 -3.52 -17.05 -4.05
N ALA A 254 -4.63 -17.54 -3.51
CA ALA A 254 -5.96 -17.36 -4.08
C ALA A 254 -6.60 -16.01 -3.71
N TYR A 255 -6.08 -15.29 -2.71
CA TYR A 255 -6.62 -13.98 -2.36
C TYR A 255 -6.30 -12.95 -3.44
N PRO A 256 -7.32 -12.27 -4.02
CA PRO A 256 -7.06 -11.21 -4.97
C PRO A 256 -6.44 -10.01 -4.24
N ALA A 257 -5.62 -9.24 -4.96
CA ALA A 257 -4.97 -8.05 -4.42
C ALA A 257 -5.98 -7.02 -3.90
N VAL A 258 -7.13 -6.92 -4.57
CA VAL A 258 -8.29 -6.10 -4.18
C VAL A 258 -9.55 -6.93 -4.35
N VAL A 259 -10.57 -6.69 -3.54
CA VAL A 259 -11.92 -7.17 -3.85
C VAL A 259 -12.51 -6.21 -4.87
N GLU A 260 -12.94 -6.69 -6.03
CA GLU A 260 -13.74 -5.88 -6.95
C GLU A 260 -14.98 -5.42 -6.18
N LYS A 261 -15.04 -4.13 -5.83
CA LYS A 261 -16.31 -3.54 -5.42
C LYS A 261 -17.22 -3.66 -6.63
N HIS A 262 -18.28 -4.46 -6.54
CA HIS A 262 -19.53 -4.02 -7.16
C HIS A 262 -19.73 -2.56 -6.71
N PRO A 263 -19.97 -1.61 -7.63
CA PRO A 263 -20.30 -0.26 -7.21
C PRO A 263 -21.44 -0.37 -6.19
N PRO A 264 -21.44 0.43 -5.10
CA PRO A 264 -22.64 0.53 -4.29
C PRO A 264 -23.79 0.81 -5.26
N THR A 265 -24.73 -0.13 -5.33
CA THR A 265 -25.98 0.08 -6.06
C THR A 265 -26.55 1.39 -5.55
N LEU A 266 -26.73 2.33 -6.49
CA LEU A 266 -27.36 3.62 -6.27
C LEU A 266 -28.69 3.48 -5.52
#